data_AF-A0A9E0JCZ7-F1
#
_entry.id   AF-A0A9E0JCZ7-F1
#
_cell.length_a   1.000
_cell.length_b   1.000
_cell.length_c   1.000
_cell.angle_alpha   90.00
_cell.angle_beta   90.00
_cell.angle_gamma   90.00
#
_symmetry.space_group_name_H-M   'P 1'
#
loop_
_entity.id
_entity.type
_entity.pdbx_description
1 polymer ?
#
loop_
_entity_poly.entity_id
_entity_poly.type
_entity_poly.pdbx_seq_one_letter_code
_entity_poly.pdbx_strand_id
1 'polypeptide(L)'
;MINKESVNKARSLYYGLLSKMFVFTTSKERYAGVLEALDGMIENPIDENSGEALKEIKSFIIEKGEEALIQEYDDVFHNPAYKVVRNTASY
;
A
#
# COMPACT_ATOMS: atom_id res chain seq x y z
N MET A 1 -24.73 16.75 2.68
CA MET A 1 -24.63 16.04 1.38
C MET A 1 -23.17 15.73 1.16
N ILE A 2 -22.78 14.45 1.03
CA ILE A 2 -21.37 14.08 0.83
C ILE A 2 -20.87 14.71 -0.48
N ASN A 3 -19.79 15.48 -0.42
CA ASN A 3 -19.15 16.03 -1.61
C ASN A 3 -18.49 14.88 -2.39
N LYS A 4 -19.11 14.49 -3.50
CA LYS A 4 -18.66 13.36 -4.33
C LYS A 4 -17.24 13.56 -4.88
N GLU A 5 -16.85 14.80 -5.14
CA GLU A 5 -15.55 15.13 -5.71
C GLU A 5 -14.42 14.89 -4.69
N SER A 6 -14.61 15.34 -3.44
CA SER A 6 -13.62 15.12 -2.39
C SER A 6 -13.46 13.64 -2.05
N VAL A 7 -14.56 12.88 -2.05
CA VAL A 7 -14.53 11.43 -1.86
C VAL A 7 -13.80 10.71 -3.00
N ASN A 8 -13.99 11.14 -4.25
CA ASN A 8 -13.28 10.53 -5.37
C ASN A 8 -11.77 10.80 -5.32
N LYS A 9 -11.34 11.99 -4.87
CA LYS A 9 -9.93 12.29 -4.63
C LYS A 9 -9.35 11.41 -3.52
N ALA A 10 -10.05 11.27 -2.40
CA ALA A 10 -9.64 10.35 -1.32
C ALA A 10 -9.48 8.92 -1.84
N ARG A 11 -10.45 8.40 -2.60
CA ARG A 11 -10.38 7.05 -3.20
C ARG A 11 -9.16 6.87 -4.10
N SER A 12 -8.81 7.88 -4.90
CA SER A 12 -7.63 7.80 -5.77
C SER A 12 -6.32 7.64 -4.99
N LEU A 13 -6.21 8.24 -3.80
CA LEU A 13 -5.05 8.04 -2.91
C LEU A 13 -4.96 6.60 -2.43
N TYR A 14 -6.06 6.03 -1.96
CA TYR A 14 -6.09 4.62 -1.52
C TYR A 14 -5.79 3.65 -2.67
N TYR A 15 -6.40 3.84 -3.84
CA TYR A 15 -6.09 3.01 -5.00
C TYR A 15 -4.64 3.17 -5.46
N GLY A 16 -4.08 4.39 -5.39
CA GLY A 16 -2.68 4.65 -5.69
C GLY A 16 -1.73 3.94 -4.73
N LEU A 17 -1.99 4.02 -3.42
CA LEU A 17 -1.22 3.33 -2.39
C LEU A 17 -1.27 1.81 -2.61
N LEU A 18 -2.46 1.23 -2.73
CA LEU A 18 -2.65 -0.21 -2.94
C LEU A 18 -1.98 -0.70 -4.23
N SER A 19 -2.01 0.10 -5.29
CA SER A 19 -1.31 -0.21 -6.54
C SER A 19 0.20 -0.33 -6.33
N LYS A 20 0.82 0.59 -5.58
CA LYS A 20 2.25 0.51 -5.23
C LYS A 20 2.58 -0.72 -4.38
N MET A 21 1.64 -1.22 -3.57
CA MET A 21 1.84 -2.40 -2.72
C MET A 21 1.65 -3.72 -3.45
N PHE A 22 0.63 -3.85 -4.32
CA PHE A 22 0.23 -5.15 -4.88
C PHE A 22 0.66 -5.42 -6.33
N VAL A 23 1.15 -4.41 -7.05
CA VAL A 23 1.56 -4.55 -8.45
C VAL A 23 3.06 -4.79 -8.56
N PHE A 24 3.44 -5.85 -9.28
CA PHE A 24 4.84 -6.14 -9.57
C PHE A 24 5.43 -5.04 -10.46
N THR A 25 6.63 -4.57 -10.11
CA THR A 25 7.38 -3.60 -10.90
C THR A 25 8.87 -3.74 -10.64
N THR A 26 9.69 -3.46 -11.65
CA THR A 26 11.16 -3.38 -11.55
C THR A 26 11.64 -1.96 -11.29
N SER A 27 10.72 -1.00 -11.11
CA SER A 27 11.07 0.41 -10.85
C SER A 27 11.69 0.56 -9.46
N LYS A 28 12.86 1.19 -9.40
CA LYS A 28 13.49 1.58 -8.12
C LYS A 28 12.70 2.66 -7.38
N GLU A 29 11.89 3.43 -8.09
CA GLU A 29 11.06 4.50 -7.56
C GLU A 29 9.65 4.00 -7.15
N ARG A 30 9.48 2.68 -6.94
CA ARG A 30 8.18 2.06 -6.64
C ARG A 30 7.48 2.75 -5.48
N TYR A 31 8.21 3.05 -4.41
CA TYR A 31 7.67 3.61 -3.18
C TYR A 31 7.93 5.11 -3.02
N ALA A 32 8.49 5.78 -4.04
CA ALA A 32 8.61 7.23 -4.04
C ALA A 32 7.25 7.90 -3.75
N GLY A 33 7.24 8.83 -2.80
CA GLY A 33 6.05 9.55 -2.36
C GLY A 33 5.10 8.79 -1.42
N VAL A 34 5.42 7.55 -1.02
CA VAL A 34 4.52 6.73 -0.18
C VAL A 34 4.43 7.27 1.23
N LEU A 35 5.55 7.69 1.85
CA LEU A 35 5.52 8.21 3.22
C LEU A 35 4.69 9.50 3.32
N GLU A 36 4.83 10.39 2.34
CA GLU A 36 4.07 11.64 2.25
C GLU A 36 2.58 11.37 2.00
N ALA A 37 2.27 10.37 1.17
CA ALA A 37 0.89 9.94 0.99
C ALA A 37 0.29 9.35 2.27
N LEU A 38 1.05 8.52 2.99
CA LEU A 38 0.64 7.94 4.27
C LEU A 38 0.37 9.03 5.30
N ASP A 39 1.20 10.07 5.39
CA ASP A 39 0.97 11.20 6.30
C ASP A 39 -0.40 11.86 6.06
N GLY A 40 -0.69 12.24 4.81
CA GLY A 40 -1.96 12.87 4.48
C GLY A 40 -3.17 11.94 4.69
N MET A 41 -2.99 10.64 4.46
CA MET A 41 -4.04 9.64 4.66
C MET A 41 -4.29 9.33 6.15
N ILE A 42 -3.25 9.33 7.00
CA ILE A 42 -3.36 9.11 8.44
C ILE A 42 -4.05 10.29 9.13
N GLU A 43 -3.84 11.52 8.66
CA GLU A 43 -4.55 12.70 9.16
C GLU A 43 -6.05 12.67 8.83
N ASN A 44 -6.44 11.99 7.74
CA ASN A 44 -7.81 11.95 7.23
C ASN A 44 -8.19 10.52 6.77
N PRO A 45 -8.22 9.53 7.68
CA PRO A 45 -8.49 8.15 7.29
C PRO A 45 -9.95 7.98 6.90
N ILE A 46 -10.25 6.99 6.05
CA ILE A 46 -11.64 6.71 5.63
C ILE A 46 -12.46 6.19 6.81
N ASP A 47 -11.82 5.39 7.66
CA ASP A 47 -12.35 4.87 8.92
C ASP A 47 -11.21 4.58 9.91
N GLU A 48 -11.57 4.33 11.17
CA GLU A 48 -10.60 4.09 12.26
C GLU A 48 -9.65 2.93 11.97
N ASN A 49 -10.16 1.80 11.43
CA ASN A 49 -9.33 0.63 11.14
C ASN A 49 -8.33 0.93 10.02
N SER A 50 -8.76 1.67 8.99
CA SER A 50 -7.87 2.14 7.94
C SER A 50 -6.77 3.05 8.51
N GLY A 51 -7.10 3.91 9.48
CA GLY A 51 -6.15 4.79 10.14
C GLY A 51 -5.05 4.03 10.87
N GLU A 52 -5.42 3.00 11.64
CA GLU A 52 -4.44 2.13 12.33
C GLU A 52 -3.57 1.35 11.34
N ALA A 53 -4.17 0.74 10.31
CA ALA A 53 -3.42 0.02 9.29
C ALA A 53 -2.39 0.94 8.56
N LEU A 54 -2.77 2.18 8.25
CA LEU A 54 -1.86 3.14 7.64
C LEU A 54 -0.69 3.51 8.56
N LYS A 55 -0.92 3.64 9.87
CA LYS A 55 0.14 3.88 10.86
C LYS A 55 1.10 2.69 10.97
N GLU A 56 0.57 1.47 10.95
CA GLU A 56 1.38 0.25 10.96
C GLU A 56 2.26 0.15 9.71
N ILE A 57 1.70 0.38 8.53
CA ILE A 57 2.45 0.40 7.26
C ILE A 57 3.57 1.46 7.33
N LYS A 58 3.24 2.68 7.78
CA LYS A 58 4.24 3.75 7.91
C LYS A 58 5.35 3.36 8.88
N SER A 59 5.00 2.79 10.03
CA SER A 59 5.97 2.38 11.05
C SER A 59 6.89 1.27 10.51
N PHE A 60 6.32 0.29 9.80
CA PHE A 60 7.09 -0.77 9.16
C PHE A 60 8.11 -0.22 8.16
N ILE A 61 7.70 0.72 7.29
CA ILE A 61 8.61 1.34 6.31
C ILE A 61 9.74 2.11 7.01
N ILE A 62 9.43 2.86 8.07
CA ILE A 62 10.44 3.63 8.83
C ILE A 62 11.44 2.70 9.52
N GLU A 63 10.96 1.60 10.09
CA GLU A 63 11.81 0.68 10.86
C GLU A 63 12.63 -0.28 10.00
N LYS A 64 12.07 -0.75 8.88
CA LYS A 64 12.64 -1.83 8.08
C LYS A 64 13.14 -1.36 6.71
N GLY A 65 12.76 -0.17 6.27
CA GLY A 65 13.05 0.35 4.93
C GLY A 65 12.16 -0.25 3.85
N GLU A 66 12.19 0.37 2.67
CA GLU A 66 11.39 -0.03 1.52
C GLU A 66 11.77 -1.42 0.98
N GLU A 67 13.02 -1.84 1.15
CA GLU A 67 13.50 -3.17 0.76
C GLU A 67 12.71 -4.30 1.46
N ALA A 68 12.26 -4.06 2.70
CA ALA A 68 11.45 -5.03 3.42
C ALA A 68 10.08 -5.24 2.77
N LEU A 69 9.48 -4.21 2.18
CA LEU A 69 8.23 -4.36 1.41
C LEU A 69 8.44 -5.16 0.12
N ILE A 70 9.59 -4.99 -0.54
CA ILE A 70 9.94 -5.76 -1.73
C ILE A 70 10.08 -7.23 -1.36
N GLN A 71 10.83 -7.51 -0.30
CA GLN A 71 11.04 -8.89 0.16
C GLN A 71 9.72 -9.54 0.59
N GLU A 72 8.88 -8.84 1.35
CA GLU A 72 7.56 -9.34 1.74
C GLU A 72 6.67 -9.61 0.51
N TYR A 73 6.69 -8.73 -0.49
CA TYR A 73 5.95 -8.93 -1.72
C TYR A 73 6.37 -10.22 -2.44
N ASP A 74 7.67 -10.47 -2.55
CA ASP A 74 8.20 -11.67 -3.20
C ASP A 74 7.89 -12.93 -2.38
N ASP A 75 8.01 -12.86 -1.06
CA ASP A 75 7.71 -14.00 -0.18
C ASP A 75 6.24 -14.40 -0.20
N VAL A 76 5.33 -13.43 -0.24
CA VAL A 76 3.87 -13.68 -0.23
C VAL A 76 3.36 -14.08 -1.62
N PHE A 77 3.81 -13.41 -2.68
CA PHE A 77 3.21 -13.52 -4.01
C PHE A 77 4.07 -14.25 -5.05
N HIS A 78 5.40 -14.29 -4.89
CA HIS A 78 6.36 -14.73 -5.92
C HIS A 78 7.51 -15.59 -5.38
N ASN A 79 7.22 -16.57 -4.52
CA ASN A 79 8.20 -17.52 -4.00
C ASN A 79 8.16 -18.87 -4.77
N PRO A 80 9.29 -19.35 -5.36
CA PRO A 80 9.34 -20.64 -6.05
C PRO A 80 9.48 -21.85 -5.09
N ALA A 81 9.88 -21.62 -3.83
CA ALA A 81 10.14 -22.68 -2.87
C ALA A 81 8.89 -23.09 -2.07
N TYR A 82 7.89 -22.21 -1.96
CA TYR A 82 6.69 -22.43 -1.14
C TYR A 82 5.40 -22.01 -1.86
N LYS A 83 4.25 -22.40 -1.29
CA LYS A 83 2.94 -21.99 -1.81
C LYS A 83 2.73 -20.49 -1.59
N VAL A 84 2.53 -19.77 -2.69
CA VAL A 84 2.24 -18.32 -2.70
C VAL A 84 0.75 -18.02 -2.69
N VAL A 85 0.40 -16.82 -2.26
CA VAL A 85 -0.93 -16.23 -2.49
C VAL A 85 -0.95 -15.65 -3.90
N ARG A 86 -1.97 -15.96 -4.69
CA ARG A 86 -2.11 -15.43 -6.05
C ARG A 86 -2.78 -14.06 -6.01
N ASN A 87 -2.25 -13.11 -6.75
CA ASN A 87 -2.76 -11.74 -6.87
C ASN A 87 -3.71 -11.55 -8.07
N THR A 88 -4.13 -12.63 -8.74
CA THR A 88 -5.08 -12.62 -9.86
C THR A 88 -6.43 -13.17 -9.42
N ALA A 89 -7.51 -12.43 -9.69
CA ALA A 89 -8.86 -12.79 -9.25
C ALA A 89 -9.44 -14.07 -9.88
N SER A 90 -8.92 -14.52 -11.03
CA SER A 90 -9.42 -15.69 -11.77
C SER A 90 -8.76 -17.01 -11.35
N TYR A 91 -8.04 -17.03 -10.23
CA TYR A 91 -7.30 -18.19 -9.75
C TYR A 91 -8.13 -19.09 -8.83
#